data_AF-A0A822Z6S6-F1
#
_entry.id   AF-A0A822Z6S6-F1
#
_cell.length_a   1.000
_cell.length_b   1.000
_cell.length_c   1.000
_cell.angle_alpha   90.00
_cell.angle_beta   90.00
_cell.angle_gamma   90.00
#
_symmetry.space_group_name_H-M   'P 1'
#
loop_
_entity.id
_entity.type
_entity.pdbx_description
1 polymer ?
#
loop_
_entity_poly.entity_id
_entity_poly.type
_entity_poly.pdbx_seq_one_letter_code
_entity_poly.pdbx_strand_id
1 'polypeptide(L)'
;MNRLLSFNLRVLFNKQLVGLNKPRTRNNVVAISDTAGSYETFQIVRKDDDPNRVRSRAPNGFFLRDQYWSTYITEEDFMFM
;
A
#
# COMPACT_ATOMS: atom_id res chain seq x y z
N MET A 1 19.59 10.09 -10.07
CA MET A 1 19.09 10.20 -8.69
C MET A 1 17.66 9.66 -8.68
N ASN A 2 17.43 8.43 -8.20
CA ASN A 2 16.10 7.81 -8.19
C ASN A 2 15.30 8.42 -7.03
N ARG A 3 14.43 9.38 -7.35
CA ARG A 3 13.58 10.04 -6.34
C ARG A 3 12.50 9.05 -5.91
N LEU A 4 12.60 8.52 -4.70
CA LEU A 4 11.52 7.76 -4.07
C LEU A 4 10.39 8.75 -3.75
N LEU A 5 9.26 8.61 -4.44
CA LEU A 5 8.06 9.39 -4.18
C LEU A 5 7.23 8.67 -3.13
N SER A 6 7.13 9.24 -1.94
CA SER A 6 6.33 8.69 -0.85
C SER A 6 4.90 9.21 -0.88
N PHE A 7 3.94 8.37 -0.47
CA PHE A 7 2.52 8.71 -0.40
C PHE A 7 1.81 7.89 0.68
N ASN A 8 0.62 8.35 1.07
CA ASN A 8 -0.32 7.59 1.91
C ASN A 8 -1.59 7.31 1.10
N LEU A 9 -2.24 6.18 1.39
CA LEU A 9 -3.54 5.83 0.83
C LEU A 9 -4.58 5.99 1.93
N ARG A 10 -5.73 6.58 1.59
CA ARG A 10 -6.87 6.77 2.48
C ARG A 10 -8.09 6.12 1.86
N VAL A 11 -8.78 5.26 2.59
CA VAL A 11 -10.04 4.66 2.11
C VAL A 11 -11.20 5.66 2.30
N LEU A 12 -12.29 5.49 1.54
CA LEU A 12 -13.34 6.50 1.38
C LEU A 12 -14.31 6.52 2.57
N PHE A 13 -14.78 5.36 3.04
CA PHE A 13 -15.81 5.29 4.10
C PHE A 13 -15.31 5.65 5.49
N ASN A 14 -14.33 4.90 6.03
CA ASN A 14 -13.83 5.14 7.39
C ASN A 14 -12.78 6.25 7.44
N LYS A 15 -12.30 6.72 6.28
CA LYS A 15 -11.28 7.77 6.15
C LYS A 15 -9.97 7.45 6.87
N GLN A 16 -9.70 6.18 7.10
CA GLN A 16 -8.47 5.69 7.71
C GLN A 16 -7.41 5.47 6.65
N LEU A 17 -6.17 5.53 7.08
CA LEU A 17 -5.02 5.29 6.24
C LEU A 17 -4.73 3.80 6.16
N VAL A 18 -4.44 3.39 4.92
CA VAL A 18 -3.93 2.06 4.61
C VAL A 18 -2.50 1.97 5.14
N GLY A 19 -2.20 0.90 5.86
CA GLY A 19 -0.89 0.62 6.41
C GLY A 19 -0.68 -0.84 6.72
N LEU A 20 0.54 -1.20 7.09
CA LEU A 20 0.86 -2.55 7.55
C LEU A 20 0.31 -2.79 8.95
N ASN A 21 -0.31 -3.94 9.17
CA ASN A 21 -0.86 -4.30 10.47
C ASN A 21 0.23 -4.44 11.57
N LYS A 22 0.03 -3.79 12.72
CA LYS A 22 0.91 -3.82 13.90
C LYS A 22 0.38 -4.82 14.93
N PRO A 23 1.24 -5.45 15.75
CA PRO A 23 2.16 -6.54 15.42
C PRO A 23 1.43 -7.90 15.43
N ARG A 24 1.11 -8.45 14.26
CA ARG A 24 1.03 -9.91 14.00
C ARG A 24 0.75 -10.11 12.51
N THR A 25 1.71 -10.77 11.84
CA THR A 25 1.75 -11.06 10.40
C THR A 25 2.12 -9.86 9.52
N ARG A 26 3.43 -9.74 9.23
CA ARG A 26 4.11 -8.59 8.56
C ARG A 26 3.70 -8.33 7.10
N ASN A 27 2.68 -9.02 6.61
CA ASN A 27 2.33 -9.08 5.19
C ASN A 27 0.92 -8.58 4.89
N ASN A 28 0.11 -8.28 5.92
CA ASN A 28 -1.26 -7.81 5.73
C ASN A 28 -1.29 -6.29 5.69
N VAL A 29 -2.12 -5.78 4.79
CA VAL A 29 -2.37 -4.36 4.58
C VAL A 29 -3.79 -4.08 5.06
N VAL A 30 -3.95 -3.14 5.98
CA VAL A 30 -5.21 -2.83 6.66
C VAL A 30 -5.43 -1.32 6.69
N ALA A 31 -6.69 -0.87 6.79
CA ALA A 31 -7.03 0.55 6.89
C ALA A 31 -7.58 0.88 8.29
N ILE A 32 -6.70 1.07 9.27
CA ILE A 32 -7.08 1.28 10.70
C ILE A 32 -6.45 2.52 11.35
N SER A 33 -5.53 3.23 10.67
CA SER A 33 -4.79 4.35 11.28
C SER A 33 -5.40 5.69 10.88
N ASP A 34 -5.67 6.57 11.84
CA ASP A 34 -6.12 7.95 11.54
C ASP A 34 -4.96 8.91 11.26
N THR A 35 -3.71 8.47 11.52
CA THR A 35 -2.51 9.30 11.38
C THR A 35 -1.47 8.65 10.49
N ALA A 36 -0.81 9.47 9.67
CA ALA A 36 0.26 9.00 8.81
C ALA A 36 1.50 8.69 9.65
N GLY A 37 2.04 7.48 9.48
CA GLY A 37 3.26 7.04 10.13
C GLY A 37 4.12 6.21 9.19
N SER A 38 5.16 5.61 9.77
CA SER A 38 6.08 4.75 9.02
C SER A 38 5.38 3.54 8.40
N TYR A 39 4.30 3.03 8.99
CA TYR A 39 3.57 1.85 8.51
C TYR A 39 2.53 2.16 7.43
N GLU A 40 2.13 3.43 7.33
CA GLU A 40 1.14 3.93 6.37
C GLU A 40 1.80 4.60 5.14
N THR A 41 3.14 4.67 5.12
CA THR A 41 3.91 5.38 4.09
C THR A 41 4.44 4.42 3.02
N PHE A 42 3.89 4.53 1.82
CA PHE A 42 4.28 3.74 0.66
C PHE A 42 5.18 4.54 -0.27
N GLN A 43 5.93 3.84 -1.13
CA GLN A 43 6.79 4.46 -2.15
C GLN A 43 6.37 4.02 -3.54
N ILE A 44 6.33 4.95 -4.48
CA ILE A 44 6.20 4.65 -5.91
C ILE A 44 7.60 4.34 -6.45
N VAL A 45 7.76 3.14 -7.00
CA VAL A 45 9.01 2.67 -7.60
C VAL A 45 8.74 2.35 -9.07
N ARG A 46 9.46 3.01 -9.99
CA ARG A 46 9.41 2.67 -11.41
C ARG A 46 9.90 1.24 -11.62
N LYS A 47 9.25 0.48 -12.51
CA LYS A 47 9.70 -0.85 -12.89
C LYS A 47 10.81 -0.71 -13.94
N ASP A 48 12.02 -1.15 -13.62
CA ASP A 48 13.21 -0.91 -14.48
C ASP A 48 13.10 -1.58 -15.85
N ASP A 49 12.46 -2.75 -15.93
CA ASP A 49 12.25 -3.54 -17.14
C ASP A 49 10.95 -3.21 -17.87
N ASP A 50 10.10 -2.33 -17.33
CA ASP A 50 8.92 -1.78 -18.04
C ASP A 50 8.71 -0.32 -17.62
N PRO A 51 9.19 0.64 -18.44
CA PRO A 51 9.19 2.06 -18.09
C PRO A 51 7.80 2.68 -17.94
N ASN A 52 6.75 1.99 -18.40
CA ASN A 52 5.35 2.44 -18.30
C ASN A 52 4.64 1.87 -17.05
N ARG A 53 5.33 1.08 -16.23
CA ARG A 53 4.78 0.53 -14.99
C ARG A 53 5.47 1.08 -13.76
N VAL A 54 4.68 1.24 -12.71
CA VAL A 54 5.16 1.53 -11.36
C VAL A 54 4.70 0.43 -10.41
N ARG A 55 5.38 0.31 -9.28
CA ARG A 55 5.03 -0.58 -8.18
C ARG A 55 4.93 0.22 -6.90
N SER A 56 3.98 -0.14 -6.05
CA SER A 56 3.83 0.43 -4.71
C SER A 56 4.63 -0.43 -3.73
N ARG A 57 5.70 0.15 -3.18
CA ARG A 57 6.53 -0.49 -2.15
C ARG A 57 5.99 -0.14 -0.77
N ALA A 58 5.71 -1.16 0.03
CA ALA A 58 5.29 -1.03 1.41
C ALA A 58 6.50 -0.74 2.34
N PRO A 59 6.26 -0.23 3.56
CA PRO A 59 7.32 0.07 4.54
C PRO A 59 8.21 -1.12 4.92
N ASN A 60 7.69 -2.34 4.80
CA ASN A 60 8.46 -3.58 5.02
C ASN A 60 9.42 -3.91 3.87
N GLY A 61 9.46 -3.08 2.81
CA GLY A 61 10.34 -3.23 1.67
C GLY A 61 9.79 -4.10 0.54
N PHE A 62 8.66 -4.80 0.75
CA PHE A 62 7.98 -5.62 -0.25
C PHE A 62 7.04 -4.78 -1.12
N PHE A 63 6.63 -5.33 -2.25
CA PHE A 63 5.65 -4.68 -3.13
C PHE A 63 4.24 -5.18 -2.83
N LEU A 64 3.27 -4.28 -2.91
CA LEU A 64 1.87 -4.66 -2.94
C LEU A 64 1.63 -5.57 -4.15
N ARG A 65 1.06 -6.75 -3.89
CA ARG A 65 0.67 -7.72 -4.90
C ARG A 65 -0.62 -8.35 -4.43
N ASP A 66 -1.59 -8.38 -5.33
CA ASP A 66 -2.79 -9.17 -5.15
C ASP A 66 -2.77 -10.36 -6.10
N GLN A 67 -3.29 -11.50 -5.66
CA GLN A 67 -3.52 -12.66 -6.53
C GLN A 67 -4.84 -12.57 -7.30
N TYR A 68 -5.79 -11.73 -6.86
CA TYR A 68 -7.18 -11.74 -7.35
C TYR A 68 -7.71 -10.39 -7.86
N TRP A 69 -6.87 -9.34 -7.93
CA TRP A 69 -7.32 -8.03 -8.40
C TRP A 69 -7.84 -8.08 -9.85
N SER A 70 -9.15 -7.86 -9.99
CA SER A 70 -9.78 -7.63 -11.29
C SER A 70 -9.80 -6.13 -11.56
N THR A 71 -8.71 -5.61 -12.12
CA THR A 71 -8.57 -4.26 -12.71
C THR A 71 -8.67 -3.05 -11.75
N TYR A 72 -9.42 -3.13 -10.65
CA TYR A 72 -9.64 -2.06 -9.68
C TYR A 72 -9.35 -2.54 -8.26
N ILE A 73 -8.80 -1.64 -7.44
CA ILE A 73 -8.69 -1.85 -6.00
C ILE A 73 -9.92 -1.20 -5.37
N THR A 74 -10.74 -2.01 -4.71
CA THR A 74 -11.96 -1.62 -4.01
C THR A 74 -11.69 -1.56 -2.51
N GLU A 75 -12.61 -0.98 -1.75
CA GLU A 75 -12.50 -0.97 -0.30
C GLU A 75 -12.62 -2.37 0.30
N GLU A 76 -13.40 -3.25 -0.34
CA GLU A 76 -13.55 -4.65 0.08
C GLU A 76 -12.20 -5.39 0.09
N ASP A 77 -11.29 -5.05 -0.82
CA ASP A 77 -9.93 -5.60 -0.88
C ASP A 77 -9.09 -5.24 0.38
N PHE A 78 -9.50 -4.21 1.13
CA PHE A 78 -8.89 -3.81 2.41
C PHE A 78 -9.74 -4.15 3.64
N MET A 79 -10.98 -4.59 3.45
CA MET A 79 -11.92 -4.90 4.54
C MET A 79 -11.87 -6.37 4.99
N PHE A 80 -11.24 -7.25 4.20
CA PHE A 80 -11.16 -8.70 4.47
C PHE A 80 -9.73 -9.20 4.74
N MET A 81 -9.02 -8.66 5.74
CA MET A 81 -7.83 -9.29 6.35
C MET A 81 -7.67 -9.00 7.84
#